data_AF-A0A9Q0V8V2-F1
#
_entry.id   AF-A0A9Q0V8V2-F1
#
_cell.length_a   1.000
_cell.length_b   1.000
_cell.length_c   1.000
_cell.angle_alpha   90.00
_cell.angle_beta   90.00
_cell.angle_gamma   90.00
#
_symmetry.space_group_name_H-M   'P 1'
#
loop_
_entity.id
_entity.type
_entity.pdbx_description
1 polymer ?
#
loop_
_entity_poly.entity_id
_entity_poly.type
_entity_poly.pdbx_seq_one_letter_code
_entity_poly.pdbx_strand_id
1 'polypeptide(L)'
;MKPTDMFAQVGSVIASVMFAWAMFKQYCPYNLQEVIDKYSKRAFTFIYPYIQISFNEFTGDRFMRSEAYSAIENYLGSRSSTQAKRLKADVVKSSQSIILSMDDHEEVEDEFQGVKLKWAAGKHISKTQSVSFYPVTDEKKYYRLTFHRRHRQLILGDYLNHVLKEGNEIKVRNRQRKLYTNSGSYWRHVVFQHPASFESLAMEAERKQEIMDDLLVFSTAEEFYARIGRAWKRGYLLFGPPGTGKSTMIAAMANLLNYDIYDLELTAVKDNTELRKLLIDTTSRSIIVIEDIDCSLDLTGQRKKKKEEGEGGMRRIRSRSCPRKKQKPNRARSLFQGF
;
A
#
# COMPACT_ATOMS: atom_id res chain seq x y z
N MET A 1 -62.37 5.01 5.99
CA MET A 1 -61.88 5.98 4.99
C MET A 1 -61.12 5.21 3.91
N LYS A 2 -61.41 5.48 2.63
CA LYS A 2 -60.79 4.73 1.52
C LYS A 2 -59.34 5.22 1.31
N PRO A 3 -58.40 4.34 0.92
CA PRO A 3 -56.98 4.71 0.72
C PRO A 3 -56.79 5.87 -0.28
N THR A 4 -57.69 5.99 -1.25
CA THR A 4 -57.68 7.04 -2.28
C THR A 4 -57.86 8.44 -1.72
N ASP A 5 -58.66 8.60 -0.66
CA ASP A 5 -58.96 9.91 -0.07
C ASP A 5 -57.79 10.41 0.79
N MET A 6 -57.04 9.49 1.40
CA MET A 6 -55.81 9.82 2.14
C MET A 6 -54.70 10.33 1.21
N PHE A 7 -54.50 9.69 0.04
CA PHE A 7 -53.51 10.15 -0.93
C PHE A 7 -53.86 11.53 -1.52
N ALA A 8 -55.14 11.78 -1.79
CA ALA A 8 -55.61 13.08 -2.28
C ALA A 8 -55.41 14.20 -1.23
N GLN A 9 -55.69 13.93 0.04
CA GLN A 9 -55.45 14.87 1.13
C GLN A 9 -53.96 15.14 1.35
N VAL A 10 -53.12 14.10 1.33
CA VAL A 10 -51.65 14.26 1.42
C VAL A 10 -51.12 15.06 0.23
N GLY A 11 -51.62 14.80 -0.98
CA GLY A 11 -51.26 15.55 -2.18
C GLY A 11 -51.64 17.04 -2.11
N SER A 12 -52.83 17.36 -1.58
CA SER A 12 -53.29 18.74 -1.39
C SER A 12 -52.47 19.50 -0.34
N VAL A 13 -52.10 18.83 0.76
CA VAL A 13 -51.23 19.40 1.80
C VAL A 13 -49.82 19.65 1.26
N ILE A 14 -49.25 18.73 0.48
CA ILE A 14 -47.94 18.92 -0.15
C ILE A 14 -48.00 20.08 -1.16
N ALA A 15 -49.04 20.14 -1.99
CA ALA A 15 -49.20 21.20 -2.99
C ALA A 15 -49.35 22.59 -2.36
N SER A 16 -50.12 22.72 -1.28
CA SER A 16 -50.29 23.98 -0.55
C SER A 16 -48.99 24.41 0.17
N VAL A 17 -48.24 23.47 0.76
CA VAL A 17 -46.92 23.76 1.35
C VAL A 17 -45.91 24.18 0.27
N MET A 18 -45.88 23.51 -0.88
CA MET A 18 -45.01 23.87 -2.00
C MET A 18 -45.36 25.25 -2.57
N PHE A 19 -46.65 25.57 -2.67
CA PHE A 19 -47.12 26.88 -3.13
C PHE A 19 -46.76 27.99 -2.13
N ALA A 20 -46.96 27.75 -0.84
CA ALA A 20 -46.57 28.68 0.22
C ALA A 20 -45.04 28.92 0.24
N TRP A 21 -44.24 27.86 0.04
CA TRP A 21 -42.79 27.96 -0.05
C TRP A 21 -42.32 28.71 -1.30
N ALA A 22 -42.98 28.48 -2.45
CA ALA A 22 -42.69 29.20 -3.69
C ALA A 22 -43.01 30.69 -3.57
N MET A 23 -44.17 31.03 -2.99
CA MET A 23 -44.57 32.40 -2.68
C MET A 23 -43.60 33.06 -1.70
N PHE A 24 -43.17 32.32 -0.68
CA PHE A 24 -42.17 32.78 0.27
C PHE A 24 -40.84 33.12 -0.41
N LYS A 25 -40.37 32.27 -1.32
CA LYS A 25 -39.13 32.49 -2.08
C LYS A 25 -39.23 33.66 -3.07
N GLN A 26 -40.43 33.94 -3.58
CA GLN A 26 -40.66 35.00 -4.57
C GLN A 26 -40.82 36.39 -3.93
N TYR A 27 -41.36 36.47 -2.70
CA TYR A 27 -41.60 37.74 -2.00
C TYR A 27 -40.59 38.08 -0.89
N CYS A 28 -39.81 37.10 -0.41
CA CYS A 28 -38.82 37.33 0.64
C CYS A 28 -37.49 37.83 0.05
N PRO A 29 -36.97 39.01 0.44
CA PRO A 29 -35.68 39.55 -0.01
C PRO A 29 -34.54 38.55 0.20
N TYR A 30 -33.57 38.51 -0.73
CA TYR A 30 -32.43 37.60 -0.68
C TYR A 30 -31.67 37.63 0.67
N ASN A 31 -31.54 38.81 1.28
CA ASN A 31 -30.90 38.99 2.60
C ASN A 31 -31.64 38.26 3.75
N LEU A 32 -32.97 38.16 3.68
CA LEU A 32 -33.77 37.42 4.67
C LEU A 32 -33.72 35.91 4.42
N GLN A 33 -33.60 35.50 3.15
CA GLN A 33 -33.40 34.09 2.80
C GLN A 33 -32.08 33.57 3.38
N GLU A 34 -30.98 34.33 3.31
CA GLU A 34 -29.70 33.93 3.91
C GLU A 34 -29.78 33.79 5.43
N VAL A 35 -30.48 34.72 6.10
CA VAL A 35 -30.68 34.68 7.54
C VAL A 35 -31.52 33.48 7.95
N ILE A 36 -32.61 33.21 7.24
CA ILE A 36 -33.49 32.07 7.48
C ILE A 36 -32.77 30.76 7.20
N ASP A 37 -31.96 30.67 6.15
CA ASP A 37 -31.13 29.50 5.87
C ASP A 37 -30.08 29.27 6.96
N LYS A 38 -29.53 30.34 7.53
CA LYS A 38 -28.59 30.24 8.65
C LYS A 38 -29.27 29.73 9.92
N TYR A 39 -30.46 30.22 10.24
CA TYR A 39 -31.22 29.78 11.42
C TYR A 39 -31.88 28.41 11.24
N SER A 40 -32.37 28.09 10.03
CA SER A 40 -32.94 26.79 9.71
C SER A 40 -31.88 25.70 9.79
N LYS A 41 -30.66 25.93 9.27
CA LYS A 41 -29.52 25.01 9.46
C LYS A 41 -29.19 24.80 10.93
N ARG A 42 -29.21 25.87 11.75
CA ARG A 42 -28.98 25.77 13.21
C ARG A 42 -30.08 24.96 13.92
N ALA A 43 -31.35 25.22 13.62
CA ALA A 43 -32.48 24.50 14.18
C ALA A 43 -32.50 23.03 13.73
N PHE A 44 -32.21 22.78 12.45
CA PHE A 44 -32.09 21.44 11.90
C PHE A 44 -30.95 20.65 12.54
N THR A 45 -29.81 21.29 12.84
CA THR A 45 -28.70 20.65 13.58
C THR A 45 -29.11 20.26 15.01
N PHE A 46 -30.08 20.96 15.59
CA PHE A 46 -30.62 20.66 16.93
C PHE A 46 -31.59 19.47 16.91
N ILE A 47 -32.39 19.37 15.84
CA ILE A 47 -33.42 18.32 15.68
C ILE A 47 -32.84 17.05 15.05
N TYR A 48 -31.79 17.15 14.25
CA TYR A 48 -31.17 16.03 13.56
C TYR A 48 -29.96 15.50 14.37
N PRO A 49 -30.11 14.35 15.07
CA PRO A 49 -29.09 13.89 16.01
C PRO A 49 -27.94 13.13 15.33
N TYR A 50 -27.86 13.10 14.00
CA TYR A 50 -26.85 12.36 13.26
C TYR A 50 -25.67 13.24 12.87
N ILE A 51 -24.48 12.68 12.98
CA ILE A 51 -23.21 13.24 12.52
C ILE A 51 -22.87 12.55 11.20
N GLN A 52 -22.37 13.34 10.26
CA GLN A 52 -21.85 12.86 8.98
C GLN A 52 -20.35 13.20 8.88
N ILE A 53 -19.55 12.22 8.47
CA ILE A 53 -18.12 12.39 8.21
C ILE A 53 -17.86 11.99 6.75
N SER A 54 -17.19 12.87 6.00
CA SER A 54 -16.85 12.61 4.60
C SER A 54 -15.34 12.39 4.46
N PHE A 55 -14.97 11.32 3.78
CA PHE A 55 -13.59 10.96 3.45
C PHE A 55 -13.42 11.10 1.93
N ASN A 56 -12.67 12.10 1.50
CA ASN A 56 -12.45 12.38 0.09
C ASN A 56 -11.31 11.53 -0.48
N GLU A 57 -11.42 11.15 -1.75
CA GLU A 57 -10.38 10.37 -2.43
C GLU A 57 -9.04 11.11 -2.49
N PHE A 58 -9.06 12.42 -2.72
CA PHE A 58 -7.86 13.25 -2.79
C PHE A 58 -7.82 14.28 -1.66
N THR A 59 -6.65 14.45 -1.04
CA THR A 59 -6.45 15.42 0.05
C THR A 59 -5.75 16.67 -0.49
N GLY A 60 -6.50 17.78 -0.59
CA GLY A 60 -5.99 19.09 -1.07
C GLY A 60 -5.59 19.12 -2.55
N ASP A 61 -4.89 20.19 -2.96
CA ASP A 61 -4.50 20.47 -4.36
C ASP A 61 -3.43 19.53 -4.95
N ARG A 62 -2.95 18.54 -4.19
CA ARG A 62 -1.77 17.74 -4.55
C ARG A 62 -2.07 16.42 -5.27
N PHE A 63 -3.32 16.14 -5.68
CA PHE A 63 -3.72 14.88 -6.34
C PHE A 63 -3.26 13.60 -5.61
N MET A 64 -2.90 13.69 -4.33
CA MET A 64 -2.47 12.56 -3.50
C MET A 64 -3.71 11.84 -2.97
N ARG A 65 -3.83 10.56 -3.31
CA ARG A 65 -4.93 9.71 -2.83
C ARG A 65 -4.83 9.57 -1.32
N SER A 66 -5.93 9.82 -0.61
CA SER A 66 -5.99 9.73 0.86
C SER A 66 -5.77 8.29 1.32
N GLU A 67 -4.84 8.10 2.27
CA GLU A 67 -4.61 6.79 2.87
C GLU A 67 -5.85 6.28 3.61
N ALA A 68 -6.56 7.18 4.31
CA ALA A 68 -7.80 6.87 4.99
C ALA A 68 -8.87 6.40 3.99
N TYR A 69 -9.00 7.08 2.86
CA TYR A 69 -9.93 6.66 1.80
C TYR A 69 -9.59 5.26 1.28
N SER A 70 -8.31 4.99 0.98
CA SER A 70 -7.87 3.69 0.48
C SER A 70 -8.11 2.57 1.50
N ALA A 71 -7.89 2.81 2.79
CA ALA A 71 -8.18 1.82 3.84
C ALA A 71 -9.68 1.55 3.94
N ILE A 72 -10.52 2.59 3.95
CA ILE A 72 -11.98 2.47 3.99
C ILE A 72 -12.51 1.73 2.76
N GLU A 73 -11.99 2.03 1.56
CA GLU A 73 -12.36 1.34 0.32
C GLU A 73 -12.12 -0.18 0.42
N ASN A 74 -10.97 -0.60 0.96
CA ASN A 74 -10.65 -2.02 1.14
C ASN A 74 -11.55 -2.68 2.20
N TYR A 75 -11.80 -2.00 3.32
CA TYR A 75 -12.68 -2.49 4.38
C TYR A 75 -14.12 -2.68 3.87
N LEU A 76 -14.67 -1.62 3.26
CA LEU A 76 -16.02 -1.64 2.73
C LEU A 76 -16.16 -2.59 1.56
N GLY A 77 -15.16 -2.70 0.66
CA GLY A 77 -15.18 -3.66 -0.45
C GLY A 77 -15.29 -5.11 0.02
N SER A 78 -14.58 -5.47 1.11
CA SER A 78 -14.69 -6.80 1.70
C SER A 78 -16.08 -7.06 2.29
N ARG A 79 -16.69 -6.07 2.96
CA ARG A 79 -18.01 -6.20 3.62
C ARG A 79 -19.17 -6.11 2.62
N SER A 80 -19.10 -5.18 1.67
CA SER A 80 -20.10 -4.94 0.63
C SER A 80 -20.29 -6.17 -0.24
N SER A 81 -19.24 -6.96 -0.51
CA SER A 81 -19.36 -8.23 -1.24
C SER A 81 -20.44 -9.18 -0.69
N THR A 82 -20.78 -9.06 0.60
CA THR A 82 -21.77 -9.91 1.28
C THR A 82 -23.13 -9.25 1.53
N GLN A 83 -23.20 -7.92 1.53
CA GLN A 83 -24.39 -7.16 1.97
C GLN A 83 -24.93 -6.19 0.92
N ALA A 84 -24.11 -5.79 -0.06
CA ALA A 84 -24.50 -4.88 -1.12
C ALA A 84 -25.46 -5.56 -2.11
N LYS A 85 -26.40 -4.76 -2.62
CA LYS A 85 -27.29 -5.12 -3.73
C LYS A 85 -26.66 -4.75 -5.08
N ARG A 86 -25.70 -3.82 -5.11
CA ARG A 86 -25.04 -3.33 -6.34
C ARG A 86 -23.54 -3.17 -6.14
N LEU A 87 -22.76 -4.06 -6.74
CA LEU A 87 -21.30 -4.01 -6.67
C LEU A 87 -20.72 -3.44 -7.95
N LYS A 88 -19.68 -2.64 -7.82
CA LYS A 88 -18.84 -2.19 -8.92
C LYS A 88 -17.55 -3.01 -8.92
N ALA A 89 -17.13 -3.47 -10.09
CA ALA A 89 -15.87 -4.17 -10.26
C ALA A 89 -14.84 -3.22 -10.90
N ASP A 90 -13.79 -2.87 -10.15
CA ASP A 90 -12.66 -2.11 -10.69
C ASP A 90 -11.46 -3.05 -10.85
N VAL A 91 -10.90 -3.09 -12.07
CA VAL A 91 -9.67 -3.82 -12.36
C VAL A 91 -8.49 -2.87 -12.11
N VAL A 92 -7.69 -3.16 -11.08
CA VAL A 92 -6.46 -2.41 -10.83
C VAL A 92 -5.47 -2.75 -11.95
N LYS A 93 -5.04 -1.73 -12.71
CA LYS A 93 -4.22 -1.83 -13.95
C LYS A 93 -2.91 -2.64 -13.85
N SER A 94 -2.53 -3.12 -12.67
CA SER A 94 -1.31 -3.89 -12.42
C SER A 94 -1.54 -5.25 -11.76
N SER A 95 -2.79 -5.64 -11.48
CA SER A 95 -3.11 -6.88 -10.78
C SER A 95 -4.33 -7.55 -11.40
N GLN A 96 -4.22 -8.84 -11.71
CA GLN A 96 -5.33 -9.70 -12.15
C GLN A 96 -6.43 -9.91 -11.07
N SER A 97 -6.38 -9.19 -9.95
CA SER A 97 -7.42 -9.19 -8.93
C SER A 97 -8.48 -8.14 -9.23
N ILE A 98 -9.71 -8.58 -9.45
CA ILE A 98 -10.89 -7.72 -9.50
C ILE A 98 -11.16 -7.23 -8.07
N ILE A 99 -11.11 -5.92 -7.83
CA ILE A 99 -11.54 -5.35 -6.56
C ILE A 99 -13.01 -4.97 -6.73
N LEU A 100 -13.87 -5.58 -5.92
CA LEU A 100 -15.26 -5.20 -5.82
C LEU A 100 -15.36 -3.97 -4.90
N SER A 101 -15.79 -2.84 -5.46
CA SER A 101 -16.11 -1.61 -4.76
C SER A 101 -17.62 -1.42 -4.66
N MET A 102 -18.05 -0.58 -3.73
CA MET A 102 -19.45 -0.18 -3.58
C MET A 102 -19.88 0.69 -4.78
N ASP A 103 -21.08 0.46 -5.33
CA ASP A 103 -21.59 1.29 -6.43
C ASP A 103 -21.90 2.72 -5.95
N ASP A 104 -21.84 3.67 -6.88
CA ASP A 104 -22.11 5.08 -6.60
C ASP A 104 -23.57 5.20 -6.09
N HIS A 105 -23.75 5.78 -4.90
CA HIS A 105 -25.05 5.94 -4.20
C HIS A 105 -25.62 4.71 -3.48
N GLU A 106 -24.86 3.62 -3.34
CA GLU A 106 -25.26 2.55 -2.45
C GLU A 106 -24.98 2.90 -0.98
N GLU A 107 -25.89 2.49 -0.10
CA GLU A 107 -25.73 2.56 1.36
C GLU A 107 -25.49 1.16 1.92
N VAL A 108 -24.41 0.98 2.67
CA VAL A 108 -24.14 -0.25 3.42
C VAL A 108 -24.25 0.04 4.91
N GLU A 109 -25.05 -0.78 5.60
CA GLU A 109 -25.15 -0.74 7.06
C GLU A 109 -24.01 -1.56 7.66
N ASP A 110 -23.32 -0.98 8.64
CA ASP A 110 -22.30 -1.68 9.43
C ASP A 110 -22.72 -1.69 10.90
N GLU A 111 -22.23 -2.67 11.66
CA GLU A 111 -22.54 -2.81 13.08
C GLU A 111 -21.25 -2.96 13.87
N PHE A 112 -21.02 -2.05 14.82
CA PHE A 112 -19.87 -2.08 15.71
C PHE A 112 -20.32 -1.96 17.16
N GLN A 113 -20.03 -2.99 17.96
CA GLN A 113 -20.41 -3.06 19.38
C GLN A 113 -21.91 -2.75 19.64
N GLY A 114 -22.80 -3.25 18.76
CA GLY A 114 -24.25 -3.04 18.84
C GLY A 114 -24.74 -1.68 18.33
N VAL A 115 -23.85 -0.84 17.80
CA VAL A 115 -24.20 0.45 17.17
C VAL A 115 -24.27 0.29 15.65
N LYS A 116 -25.43 0.63 15.08
CA LYS A 116 -25.63 0.65 13.63
C LYS A 116 -25.09 1.93 13.01
N LEU A 117 -24.32 1.77 11.95
CA LEU A 117 -23.59 2.80 11.22
C LEU A 117 -23.99 2.70 9.76
N LYS A 118 -24.01 3.83 9.04
CA LYS A 118 -24.33 3.84 7.61
C LYS A 118 -23.19 4.42 6.80
N TRP A 119 -22.69 3.66 5.85
CA TRP A 119 -21.74 4.11 4.84
C TRP A 119 -22.43 4.37 3.53
N ALA A 120 -22.07 5.46 2.86
CA ALA A 120 -22.53 5.76 1.52
C ALA A 120 -21.34 6.13 0.62
N ALA A 121 -21.28 5.55 -0.58
CA ALA A 121 -20.35 5.97 -1.62
C ALA A 121 -20.95 7.12 -2.44
N GLY A 122 -20.15 8.12 -2.80
CA GLY A 122 -20.62 9.23 -3.61
C GLY A 122 -19.54 9.85 -4.47
N LYS A 123 -19.98 10.65 -5.44
CA LYS A 123 -19.13 11.40 -6.36
C LYS A 123 -19.55 12.85 -6.45
N HIS A 124 -18.58 13.75 -6.46
CA HIS A 124 -18.76 15.12 -6.89
C HIS A 124 -18.35 15.22 -8.37
N ILE A 125 -19.31 15.54 -9.22
CA ILE A 125 -19.07 15.84 -10.63
C ILE A 125 -18.94 17.35 -10.75
N SER A 126 -17.70 17.86 -10.79
CA SER A 126 -17.45 19.25 -11.19
C SER A 126 -17.34 19.31 -12.70
N LYS A 127 -18.35 19.92 -13.36
CA LYS A 127 -18.22 20.33 -14.76
C LYS A 127 -17.38 21.59 -14.81
N THR A 128 -16.08 21.45 -15.02
CA THR A 128 -15.25 22.61 -15.39
C THR A 128 -15.63 23.01 -16.81
N GLN A 129 -16.16 24.21 -17.01
CA GLN A 129 -16.34 24.79 -18.34
C GLN A 129 -14.97 25.21 -18.89
N SER A 130 -14.12 24.25 -19.22
CA SER A 130 -12.87 24.49 -19.94
C SER A 130 -13.06 24.19 -21.42
N VAL A 131 -12.66 25.11 -22.29
CA VAL A 131 -12.56 24.91 -23.74
C VAL A 131 -11.36 24.00 -24.00
N SER A 132 -11.50 22.71 -23.72
CA SER A 132 -10.51 21.68 -24.07
C SER A 132 -11.16 20.67 -25.01
N PHE A 133 -10.41 20.22 -26.02
CA PHE A 133 -10.85 19.21 -26.99
C PHE A 133 -11.19 17.85 -26.35
N TYR A 134 -10.78 17.65 -25.10
CA TYR A 134 -11.17 16.56 -24.23
C TYR A 134 -11.66 17.14 -22.89
N PRO A 135 -12.97 17.10 -22.58
CA PRO A 135 -13.44 17.50 -21.25
C PRO A 135 -12.96 16.45 -20.24
N VAL A 136 -12.00 16.83 -19.39
CA VAL A 136 -11.59 15.99 -18.26
C VAL A 136 -12.64 16.19 -17.17
N THR A 137 -13.55 15.23 -17.01
CA THR A 137 -14.44 15.19 -15.85
C THR A 137 -13.61 14.83 -14.63
N ASP A 138 -13.34 15.80 -13.77
CA ASP A 138 -12.70 15.57 -12.48
C ASP A 138 -13.75 14.96 -11.52
N GLU A 139 -13.90 13.64 -11.59
CA GLU A 139 -14.78 12.88 -10.70
C GLU A 139 -14.12 12.74 -9.33
N LYS A 140 -14.55 13.53 -8.34
CA LYS A 140 -14.04 13.43 -6.98
C LYS A 140 -14.90 12.45 -6.18
N LYS A 141 -14.39 11.24 -5.94
CA LYS A 141 -15.08 10.23 -5.12
C LYS A 141 -14.93 10.53 -3.62
N TYR A 142 -15.92 10.12 -2.83
CA TYR A 142 -15.88 10.19 -1.38
C TYR A 142 -16.69 9.04 -0.74
N TYR A 143 -16.33 8.69 0.49
CA TYR A 143 -17.15 7.87 1.38
C TYR A 143 -17.73 8.73 2.48
N ARG A 144 -19.01 8.53 2.79
CA ARG A 144 -19.72 9.24 3.86
C ARG A 144 -20.17 8.26 4.94
N LEU A 145 -19.74 8.51 6.16
CA LEU A 145 -20.18 7.77 7.36
C LEU A 145 -21.24 8.58 8.09
N THR A 146 -22.39 7.97 8.40
CA THR A 146 -23.50 8.59 9.14
C THR A 146 -23.81 7.79 10.41
N PHE A 147 -23.90 8.49 11.55
CA PHE A 147 -24.14 7.86 12.85
C PHE A 147 -24.75 8.81 13.88
N HIS A 148 -25.35 8.29 14.94
CA HIS A 148 -25.97 9.12 15.99
C HIS A 148 -24.92 9.76 16.91
N ARG A 149 -25.08 11.06 17.22
CA ARG A 149 -24.18 11.87 18.07
C ARG A 149 -23.87 11.28 19.46
N ARG A 150 -24.71 10.40 20.01
CA ARG A 150 -24.51 9.74 21.31
C ARG A 150 -23.25 8.87 21.32
N HIS A 151 -22.89 8.30 20.17
CA HIS A 151 -21.76 7.39 20.03
C HIS A 151 -20.50 8.08 19.47
N ARG A 152 -20.44 9.42 19.51
CA ARG A 152 -19.36 10.20 18.89
C ARG A 152 -17.96 9.76 19.33
N GLN A 153 -17.74 9.53 20.62
CA GLN A 153 -16.42 9.16 21.13
C GLN A 153 -16.00 7.75 20.69
N LEU A 154 -16.93 6.79 20.82
CA LEU A 154 -16.72 5.40 20.38
C LEU A 154 -16.39 5.35 18.89
N ILE A 155 -17.07 6.16 18.08
CA ILE A 155 -16.92 6.11 16.63
C ILE A 155 -15.65 6.81 16.17
N LEU A 156 -15.40 8.03 16.65
CA LEU A 156 -14.21 8.80 16.26
C LEU A 156 -12.90 8.16 16.74
N GLY A 157 -12.93 7.43 17.87
CA GLY A 157 -11.79 6.68 18.36
C GLY A 157 -11.77 5.25 17.82
N ASP A 158 -12.52 4.37 18.48
CA ASP A 158 -12.36 2.92 18.32
C ASP A 158 -12.79 2.42 16.94
N TYR A 159 -13.96 2.85 16.45
CA TYR A 159 -14.48 2.37 15.18
C TYR A 159 -13.63 2.82 13.99
N LEU A 160 -13.29 4.11 13.88
CA LEU A 160 -12.47 4.59 12.78
C LEU A 160 -11.07 3.93 12.79
N ASN A 161 -10.46 3.77 13.97
CA ASN A 161 -9.19 3.05 14.07
C ASN A 161 -9.32 1.58 13.65
N HIS A 162 -10.41 0.91 14.04
CA HIS A 162 -10.70 -0.45 13.62
C HIS A 162 -10.85 -0.56 12.09
N VAL A 163 -11.66 0.30 11.47
CA VAL A 163 -11.85 0.34 10.01
C VAL A 163 -10.54 0.59 9.27
N LEU A 164 -9.73 1.55 9.74
CA LEU A 164 -8.43 1.85 9.15
C LEU A 164 -7.46 0.67 9.29
N LYS A 165 -7.43 0.01 10.45
CA LYS A 165 -6.59 -1.15 10.72
C LYS A 165 -6.99 -2.34 9.85
N GLU A 166 -8.26 -2.75 9.89
CA GLU A 166 -8.76 -3.87 9.07
C GLU A 166 -8.61 -3.58 7.57
N GLY A 167 -8.92 -2.35 7.12
CA GLY A 167 -8.74 -1.94 5.74
C GLY A 167 -7.29 -2.03 5.27
N ASN A 168 -6.33 -1.63 6.11
CA ASN A 168 -4.91 -1.77 5.82
C ASN A 168 -4.45 -3.24 5.85
N GLU A 169 -4.98 -4.06 6.76
CA GLU A 169 -4.70 -5.50 6.80
C GLU A 169 -5.22 -6.21 5.54
N ILE A 170 -6.42 -5.87 5.07
CA ILE A 170 -7.00 -6.36 3.81
C ILE A 170 -6.13 -5.92 2.63
N LYS A 171 -5.70 -4.65 2.61
CA LYS A 171 -4.77 -4.14 1.59
C LYS A 171 -3.46 -4.93 1.54
N VAL A 172 -2.89 -5.25 2.70
CA VAL A 172 -1.67 -6.07 2.80
C VAL A 172 -1.93 -7.51 2.37
N ARG A 173 -3.07 -8.10 2.75
CA ARG A 173 -3.46 -9.47 2.38
C ARG A 173 -3.67 -9.63 0.88
N ASN A 174 -4.32 -8.64 0.27
CA ASN A 174 -4.64 -8.64 -1.16
C ASN A 174 -3.50 -8.05 -2.02
N ARG A 175 -2.43 -7.54 -1.40
CA ARG A 175 -1.26 -7.04 -2.11
C ARG A 175 -0.63 -8.18 -2.89
N GLN A 176 -0.48 -7.98 -4.19
CA GLN A 176 0.36 -8.83 -5.00
C GLN A 176 1.82 -8.47 -4.78
N ARG A 177 2.64 -9.48 -4.48
CA ARG A 177 4.08 -9.32 -4.38
C ARG A 177 4.66 -8.86 -5.71
N LYS A 178 5.72 -8.06 -5.63
CA LYS A 178 6.40 -7.49 -6.78
C LYS A 178 7.86 -7.89 -6.78
N LEU A 179 8.39 -8.12 -7.98
CA LEU A 179 9.82 -8.24 -8.25
C LEU A 179 10.28 -6.93 -8.87
N TYR A 180 11.20 -6.27 -8.19
CA TYR A 180 11.82 -5.02 -8.61
C TYR A 180 13.22 -5.31 -9.17
N THR A 181 13.54 -4.68 -10.29
CA THR A 181 14.88 -4.71 -10.89
C THR A 181 15.32 -3.28 -11.13
N ASN A 182 16.57 -2.96 -10.82
CA ASN A 182 17.11 -1.61 -11.03
C ASN A 182 17.37 -1.36 -12.52
N SER A 183 16.97 -0.19 -12.99
CA SER A 183 17.14 0.23 -14.38
C SER A 183 17.71 1.64 -14.39
N GLY A 184 19.03 1.74 -14.19
CA GLY A 184 19.66 3.00 -13.79
C GLY A 184 19.19 3.40 -12.39
N SER A 185 18.76 4.66 -12.23
CA SER A 185 18.54 5.26 -10.90
C SER A 185 17.15 5.04 -10.29
N TYR A 186 16.38 4.10 -10.84
CA TYR A 186 14.99 3.82 -10.43
C TYR A 186 14.66 2.33 -10.55
N TRP A 187 13.71 1.91 -9.73
CA TRP A 187 13.17 0.55 -9.71
C TRP A 187 12.06 0.37 -10.75
N ARG A 188 12.19 -0.63 -11.62
CA ARG A 188 11.08 -1.15 -12.44
C ARG A 188 10.54 -2.41 -11.76
N HIS A 189 9.24 -2.69 -11.92
CA HIS A 189 8.63 -3.85 -11.26
C HIS A 189 7.72 -4.66 -12.16
N VAL A 190 7.64 -5.95 -11.85
CA VAL A 190 6.68 -6.92 -12.38
C VAL A 190 6.00 -7.64 -11.23
N VAL A 191 4.83 -8.24 -11.49
CA VAL A 191 4.17 -9.09 -10.48
C VAL A 191 5.03 -10.33 -10.23
N PHE A 192 5.35 -10.59 -8.98
CA PHE A 192 6.13 -11.77 -8.59
C PHE A 192 5.21 -12.97 -8.39
N GLN A 193 5.36 -13.97 -9.27
CA GLN A 193 4.70 -15.26 -9.17
C GLN A 193 5.76 -16.35 -9.31
N HIS A 194 6.15 -16.96 -8.20
CA HIS A 194 7.07 -18.09 -8.19
C HIS A 194 6.46 -19.25 -7.39
N PRO A 195 6.43 -20.48 -7.91
CA PRO A 195 5.80 -21.63 -7.24
C PRO A 195 6.61 -22.17 -6.04
N ALA A 196 7.72 -21.55 -5.67
CA ALA A 196 8.64 -22.12 -4.68
C ALA A 196 8.13 -21.84 -3.27
N SER A 197 7.87 -22.89 -2.51
CA SER A 197 7.64 -22.83 -1.07
C SER A 197 8.81 -23.50 -0.34
N PHE A 198 8.92 -23.27 0.97
CA PHE A 198 9.86 -24.03 1.79
C PHE A 198 9.60 -25.53 1.68
N GLU A 199 8.35 -25.97 1.53
CA GLU A 199 8.01 -27.39 1.31
C GLU A 199 8.65 -27.94 0.03
N SER A 200 8.57 -27.19 -1.08
CA SER A 200 9.15 -27.58 -2.38
C SER A 200 10.68 -27.60 -2.42
N LEU A 201 11.35 -26.93 -1.47
CA LEU A 201 12.80 -26.76 -1.46
C LEU A 201 13.49 -28.04 -0.98
N ALA A 202 14.37 -28.62 -1.81
CA ALA A 202 15.14 -29.80 -1.43
C ALA A 202 16.33 -29.41 -0.53
N MET A 203 16.16 -29.57 0.78
CA MET A 203 17.21 -29.36 1.79
C MET A 203 16.92 -30.17 3.07
N GLU A 204 17.92 -30.28 3.94
CA GLU A 204 17.79 -30.90 5.25
C GLU A 204 16.70 -30.22 6.10
N ALA A 205 15.81 -31.02 6.69
CA ALA A 205 14.62 -30.53 7.38
C ALA A 205 14.96 -29.63 8.58
N GLU A 206 15.99 -29.95 9.33
CA GLU A 206 16.43 -29.16 10.49
C GLU A 206 16.91 -27.77 10.06
N ARG A 207 17.73 -27.69 9.01
CA ARG A 207 18.20 -26.41 8.43
C ARG A 207 17.06 -25.59 7.85
N LYS A 208 16.10 -26.26 7.21
CA LYS A 208 14.89 -25.62 6.69
C LYS A 208 14.11 -24.95 7.81
N GLN A 209 13.87 -25.67 8.91
CA GLN A 209 13.12 -25.18 10.05
C GLN A 209 13.84 -24.03 10.76
N GLU A 210 15.15 -24.15 10.98
CA GLU A 210 15.99 -23.09 11.58
C GLU A 210 15.83 -21.75 10.85
N ILE A 211 15.84 -21.78 9.51
CA ILE A 211 15.71 -20.59 8.68
C ILE A 211 14.28 -20.05 8.67
N MET A 212 13.28 -20.94 8.62
CA MET A 212 11.88 -20.53 8.72
C MET A 212 11.58 -19.83 10.04
N ASP A 213 12.04 -20.40 11.15
CA ASP A 213 11.82 -19.85 12.48
C ASP A 213 12.50 -18.48 12.62
N ASP A 214 13.75 -18.33 12.13
CA ASP A 214 14.44 -17.04 12.13
C ASP A 214 13.69 -15.97 11.34
N LEU A 215 13.16 -16.32 10.17
CA LEU A 215 12.38 -15.41 9.32
C LEU A 215 11.08 -14.98 10.01
N LEU A 216 10.36 -15.92 10.63
CA LEU A 216 9.10 -15.63 11.33
C LEU A 216 9.35 -14.77 12.58
N VAL A 217 10.38 -15.08 13.36
CA VAL A 217 10.80 -14.25 14.50
C VAL A 217 11.18 -12.85 14.03
N PHE A 218 12.01 -12.74 12.98
CA PHE A 218 12.39 -11.45 12.42
C PHE A 218 11.17 -10.61 11.97
N SER A 219 10.18 -11.25 11.35
CA SER A 219 8.99 -10.58 10.81
C SER A 219 8.11 -9.91 11.88
N THR A 220 8.18 -10.38 13.12
CA THR A 220 7.40 -9.87 14.27
C THR A 220 8.24 -9.03 15.24
N ALA A 221 9.55 -8.92 15.00
CA ALA A 221 10.50 -8.28 15.92
C ALA A 221 10.60 -6.74 15.80
N GLU A 222 9.75 -6.08 15.01
CA GLU A 222 9.81 -4.61 14.78
C GLU A 222 9.94 -3.82 16.10
N GLU A 223 9.02 -4.07 17.04
CA GLU A 223 9.01 -3.39 18.34
C GLU A 223 10.24 -3.71 19.19
N PHE A 224 10.76 -4.92 19.09
CA PHE A 224 11.97 -5.33 19.80
C PHE A 224 13.17 -4.52 19.31
N TYR A 225 13.37 -4.42 17.98
CA TYR A 225 14.44 -3.61 17.39
C TYR A 225 14.31 -2.12 17.74
N ALA A 226 13.09 -1.59 17.70
CA ALA A 226 12.82 -0.20 18.09
C ALA A 226 13.18 0.06 19.57
N ARG A 227 12.83 -0.86 20.48
CA ARG A 227 13.11 -0.74 21.92
C ARG A 227 14.61 -0.71 22.23
N ILE A 228 15.40 -1.49 21.50
CA ILE A 228 16.86 -1.55 21.69
C ILE A 228 17.62 -0.51 20.83
N GLY A 229 16.90 0.35 20.09
CA GLY A 229 17.49 1.41 19.27
C GLY A 229 18.30 0.89 18.07
N ARG A 230 18.04 -0.32 17.59
CA ARG A 230 18.74 -0.92 16.44
C ARG A 230 17.90 -0.85 15.18
N ALA A 231 18.56 -0.75 14.03
CA ALA A 231 17.89 -0.82 12.74
C ALA A 231 17.28 -2.22 12.54
N TRP A 232 15.99 -2.28 12.22
CA TRP A 232 15.27 -3.53 11.94
C TRP A 232 15.68 -4.09 10.57
N LYS A 233 16.82 -4.80 10.56
CA LYS A 233 17.43 -5.40 9.37
C LYS A 233 18.00 -6.78 9.71
N ARG A 234 17.92 -7.70 8.75
CA ARG A 234 18.48 -9.06 8.83
C ARG A 234 19.23 -9.37 7.54
N GLY A 235 20.44 -9.90 7.64
CA GLY A 235 21.28 -10.27 6.50
C GLY A 235 21.47 -11.78 6.43
N TYR A 236 21.32 -12.34 5.23
CA TYR A 236 21.59 -13.76 4.95
C TYR A 236 22.65 -13.86 3.84
N LEU A 237 23.58 -14.80 3.99
CA LEU A 237 24.57 -15.14 2.97
C LEU A 237 24.33 -16.58 2.51
N LEU A 238 23.83 -16.73 1.28
CA LEU A 238 23.62 -18.03 0.66
C LEU A 238 24.80 -18.33 -0.26
N PHE A 239 25.60 -19.34 0.07
CA PHE A 239 26.77 -19.74 -0.71
C PHE A 239 26.73 -21.22 -1.07
N GLY A 240 27.32 -21.56 -2.21
CA GLY A 240 27.38 -22.93 -2.70
C GLY A 240 27.52 -22.98 -4.23
N PRO A 241 27.75 -24.17 -4.81
CA PRO A 241 27.86 -24.36 -6.26
C PRO A 241 26.69 -23.76 -7.05
N PRO A 242 26.88 -23.37 -8.33
CA PRO A 242 25.76 -22.98 -9.18
C PRO A 242 24.75 -24.13 -9.28
N GLY A 243 23.45 -23.80 -9.35
CA GLY A 243 22.38 -24.80 -9.47
C GLY A 243 21.89 -25.41 -8.15
N THR A 244 22.42 -25.02 -6.98
CA THR A 244 21.93 -25.53 -5.67
C THR A 244 20.68 -24.83 -5.14
N GLY A 245 19.90 -24.16 -5.99
CA GLY A 245 18.62 -23.57 -5.61
C GLY A 245 18.70 -22.31 -4.72
N LYS A 246 19.82 -21.57 -4.72
CA LYS A 246 19.96 -20.32 -3.92
C LYS A 246 18.88 -19.29 -4.26
N SER A 247 18.68 -18.97 -5.53
CA SER A 247 17.63 -18.03 -5.96
C SER A 247 16.23 -18.60 -5.71
N THR A 248 16.05 -19.93 -5.81
CA THR A 248 14.79 -20.62 -5.43
C THR A 248 14.49 -20.48 -3.94
N MET A 249 15.52 -20.52 -3.09
CA MET A 249 15.38 -20.31 -1.65
C MET A 249 14.95 -18.88 -1.34
N ILE A 250 15.50 -17.87 -2.03
CA ILE A 250 15.07 -16.48 -1.90
C ILE A 250 13.58 -16.34 -2.29
N ALA A 251 13.16 -16.97 -3.37
CA ALA A 251 11.76 -17.00 -3.77
C ALA A 251 10.86 -17.63 -2.69
N ALA A 252 11.30 -18.72 -2.06
CA ALA A 252 10.60 -19.35 -0.95
C ALA A 252 10.52 -18.45 0.29
N MET A 253 11.59 -17.70 0.62
CA MET A 253 11.59 -16.70 1.70
C MET A 253 10.57 -15.59 1.45
N ALA A 254 10.57 -15.03 0.24
CA ALA A 254 9.61 -13.99 -0.17
C ALA A 254 8.17 -14.48 -0.10
N ASN A 255 7.95 -15.75 -0.48
CA ASN A 255 6.64 -16.36 -0.41
C ASN A 255 6.16 -16.59 1.02
N LEU A 256 7.05 -17.05 1.93
CA LEU A 256 6.75 -17.25 3.34
C LEU A 256 6.40 -15.93 4.05
N LEU A 257 7.20 -14.88 3.81
CA LEU A 257 7.06 -13.59 4.49
C LEU A 257 6.00 -12.68 3.84
N ASN A 258 5.57 -13.01 2.62
CA ASN A 258 4.77 -12.13 1.77
C ASN A 258 5.46 -10.78 1.49
N TYR A 259 6.77 -10.81 1.21
CA TYR A 259 7.61 -9.62 0.98
C TYR A 259 7.88 -9.42 -0.52
N ASP A 260 8.09 -8.16 -0.91
CA ASP A 260 8.54 -7.83 -2.26
C ASP A 260 10.04 -8.13 -2.42
N ILE A 261 10.46 -8.49 -3.62
CA ILE A 261 11.86 -8.80 -3.93
C ILE A 261 12.47 -7.63 -4.70
N TYR A 262 13.64 -7.16 -4.28
CA TYR A 262 14.44 -6.17 -4.97
C TYR A 262 15.72 -6.82 -5.44
N ASP A 263 15.75 -7.21 -6.70
CA ASP A 263 16.92 -7.76 -7.37
C ASP A 263 17.85 -6.62 -7.80
N LEU A 264 18.94 -6.45 -7.05
CA LEU A 264 19.92 -5.39 -7.26
C LEU A 264 21.07 -5.91 -8.10
N GLU A 265 21.05 -5.55 -9.38
CA GLU A 265 22.17 -5.76 -10.28
C GLU A 265 23.23 -4.67 -10.04
N LEU A 266 24.29 -5.02 -9.30
CA LEU A 266 25.38 -4.09 -8.96
C LEU A 266 26.13 -3.57 -10.20
N THR A 267 26.24 -4.37 -11.26
CA THR A 267 26.90 -4.00 -12.52
C THR A 267 26.19 -2.87 -13.26
N ALA A 268 24.88 -2.72 -13.06
CA ALA A 268 24.07 -1.67 -13.68
C ALA A 268 24.10 -0.34 -12.91
N VAL A 269 24.70 -0.31 -11.71
CA VAL A 269 24.81 0.89 -10.86
C VAL A 269 26.13 1.61 -11.15
N LYS A 270 26.07 2.90 -11.48
CA LYS A 270 27.25 3.68 -11.88
C LYS A 270 28.07 4.15 -10.69
N ASP A 271 27.40 4.71 -9.68
CA ASP A 271 28.02 5.41 -8.56
C ASP A 271 27.37 5.06 -7.21
N ASN A 272 28.11 5.27 -6.12
CA ASN A 272 27.62 5.07 -4.75
C ASN A 272 26.38 5.93 -4.41
N THR A 273 26.24 7.10 -5.05
CA THR A 273 25.06 7.96 -4.87
C THR A 273 23.80 7.30 -5.44
N GLU A 274 23.92 6.64 -6.60
CA GLU A 274 22.84 5.90 -7.22
C GLU A 274 22.47 4.66 -6.40
N LEU A 275 23.48 3.93 -5.90
CA LEU A 275 23.26 2.82 -4.97
C LEU A 275 22.50 3.27 -3.71
N ARG A 276 22.93 4.38 -3.10
CA ARG A 276 22.27 4.93 -1.91
C ARG A 276 20.83 5.33 -2.20
N LYS A 277 20.58 5.94 -3.36
CA LYS A 277 19.22 6.30 -3.79
C LYS A 277 18.35 5.07 -3.96
N LEU A 278 18.83 4.03 -4.65
CA LEU A 278 18.11 2.78 -4.83
C LEU A 278 17.75 2.13 -3.50
N LEU A 279 18.68 2.10 -2.53
CA LEU A 279 18.43 1.57 -1.19
C LEU A 279 17.41 2.40 -0.40
N ILE A 280 17.40 3.73 -0.54
CA ILE A 280 16.42 4.61 0.11
C ILE A 280 15.03 4.44 -0.52
N ASP A 281 14.94 4.23 -1.83
CA ASP A 281 13.69 4.06 -2.56
C ASP A 281 13.05 2.67 -2.36
N THR A 282 13.67 1.78 -1.59
CA THR A 282 13.09 0.49 -1.22
C THR A 282 11.96 0.65 -0.20
N THR A 283 10.91 -0.18 -0.33
CA THR A 283 9.78 -0.17 0.59
C THR A 283 10.02 -1.07 1.80
N SER A 284 9.36 -0.80 2.92
CA SER A 284 9.32 -1.71 4.07
C SER A 284 8.71 -3.06 3.70
N ARG A 285 9.09 -4.13 4.43
CA ARG A 285 8.68 -5.53 4.13
C ARG A 285 9.15 -5.99 2.75
N SER A 286 10.45 -5.89 2.53
CA SER A 286 11.12 -6.27 1.29
C SER A 286 12.38 -7.10 1.54
N ILE A 287 12.77 -7.89 0.54
CA ILE A 287 14.01 -8.65 0.49
C ILE A 287 14.88 -8.05 -0.61
N ILE A 288 16.06 -7.53 -0.25
CA ILE A 288 17.03 -7.03 -1.21
C ILE A 288 18.01 -8.16 -1.53
N VAL A 289 18.10 -8.50 -2.81
CA VAL A 289 18.97 -9.55 -3.34
C VAL A 289 20.14 -8.88 -4.01
N ILE A 290 21.35 -9.34 -3.67
CA ILE A 290 22.59 -8.92 -4.29
C ILE A 290 23.27 -10.20 -4.78
N GLU A 291 23.12 -10.50 -6.08
CA GLU A 291 23.77 -11.66 -6.69
C GLU A 291 25.23 -11.35 -7.05
N ASP A 292 26.04 -12.41 -7.23
CA ASP A 292 27.42 -12.35 -7.73
C ASP A 292 28.36 -11.34 -7.05
N ILE A 293 28.26 -11.22 -5.71
CA ILE A 293 29.15 -10.38 -4.91
C ILE A 293 30.64 -10.71 -5.14
N ASP A 294 30.97 -11.97 -5.42
CA ASP A 294 32.34 -12.44 -5.64
C ASP A 294 32.93 -11.94 -6.97
N CYS A 295 32.09 -11.79 -8.00
CA CYS A 295 32.49 -11.30 -9.33
C CYS A 295 32.74 -9.78 -9.33
N SER A 296 32.17 -9.05 -8.36
CA SER A 296 32.33 -7.58 -8.26
C SER A 296 33.64 -7.13 -7.60
N LEU A 297 34.38 -8.04 -6.94
CA LEU A 297 35.59 -7.70 -6.18
C LEU A 297 36.75 -7.20 -7.07
N ASP A 298 36.74 -7.49 -8.37
CA ASP A 298 37.70 -6.91 -9.33
C ASP A 298 37.56 -5.38 -9.47
N LEU A 299 36.44 -4.79 -9.05
CA LEU A 299 36.24 -3.33 -9.00
C LEU A 299 36.93 -2.68 -7.79
N THR A 300 37.19 -3.43 -6.72
CA THR A 300 37.86 -2.91 -5.50
C THR A 300 39.33 -3.30 -5.39
N GLY A 301 39.77 -4.34 -6.11
CA GLY A 301 41.17 -4.75 -6.22
C GLY A 301 42.12 -3.68 -6.79
N GLN A 302 41.59 -2.69 -7.51
CA GLN A 302 42.36 -1.56 -8.04
C GLN A 302 42.84 -0.57 -6.96
N ARG A 303 42.32 -0.63 -5.72
CA ARG A 303 42.83 0.21 -4.62
C ARG A 303 44.20 -0.21 -4.10
N LYS A 304 44.64 -1.47 -4.33
CA LYS A 304 45.97 -1.92 -3.90
C LYS A 304 47.08 -1.69 -4.93
N LYS A 305 46.78 -1.67 -6.23
CA LYS A 305 47.82 -1.51 -7.27
C LYS A 305 48.37 -0.09 -7.41
N LYS A 306 47.63 0.94 -6.99
CA LYS A 306 48.09 2.34 -7.07
C LYS A 306 49.15 2.76 -6.03
N LYS A 307 49.54 1.88 -5.11
CA LYS A 307 50.58 2.17 -4.10
C LYS A 307 51.96 1.58 -4.41
N GLU A 308 52.11 0.78 -5.48
CA GLU A 308 53.39 0.11 -5.78
C GLU A 308 54.01 0.50 -7.14
N GLU A 309 53.34 1.29 -7.98
CA GLU A 309 53.89 1.76 -9.27
C GLU A 309 54.46 3.18 -9.18
N GLY A 310 55.37 3.41 -8.24
CA GLY A 310 55.95 4.72 -7.99
C GLY A 310 57.43 4.71 -7.58
N GLU A 311 58.19 3.65 -7.86
CA GLU A 311 59.67 3.67 -7.68
C GLU A 311 60.32 2.51 -8.48
N GLY A 312 61.27 2.84 -9.38
CA GLY A 312 62.23 1.87 -9.94
C GLY A 312 62.13 1.60 -11.45
N GLY A 313 63.13 2.06 -12.20
CA GLY A 313 63.20 2.00 -13.67
C GLY A 313 63.65 0.67 -14.31
N MET A 314 63.34 0.57 -15.61
CA MET A 314 64.07 -0.06 -16.72
C MET A 314 64.77 -1.43 -16.48
N ARG A 315 64.20 -2.50 -17.06
CA ARG A 315 64.89 -3.44 -17.98
C ARG A 315 63.94 -4.48 -18.59
N ARG A 316 64.14 -4.73 -19.89
CA ARG A 316 63.50 -5.77 -20.74
C ARG A 316 63.77 -7.18 -20.21
N ILE A 317 62.87 -8.15 -20.48
CA ILE A 317 63.13 -9.44 -21.18
C ILE A 317 61.84 -10.26 -21.35
N ARG A 318 61.80 -11.00 -22.47
CA ARG A 318 60.73 -11.82 -23.04
C ARG A 318 60.33 -13.06 -22.22
N SER A 319 59.08 -13.49 -22.46
CA SER A 319 58.56 -14.87 -22.58
C SER A 319 58.85 -15.89 -21.46
N ARG A 320 57.78 -16.44 -20.86
CA ARG A 320 57.32 -17.83 -21.05
C ARG A 320 56.19 -18.16 -20.08
N SER A 321 55.35 -19.07 -20.54
CA SER A 321 54.21 -19.72 -19.88
C SER A 321 54.46 -20.14 -18.42
N CYS A 322 53.38 -20.17 -17.62
CA CYS A 322 53.36 -20.90 -16.35
C CYS A 322 52.13 -21.82 -16.23
N PRO A 323 52.28 -23.00 -15.59
CA PRO A 323 51.33 -24.11 -15.68
C PRO A 323 50.38 -24.19 -14.47
N ARG A 324 49.27 -24.91 -14.67
CA ARG A 324 48.31 -25.34 -13.64
C ARG A 324 49.00 -26.03 -12.45
N LYS A 325 48.67 -25.62 -11.22
CA LYS A 325 48.79 -26.48 -10.02
C LYS A 325 47.63 -26.29 -9.02
N LYS A 326 46.82 -27.35 -8.99
CA LYS A 326 46.22 -28.12 -7.89
C LYS A 326 45.93 -27.44 -6.53
N GLN A 327 44.67 -27.64 -6.12
CA GLN A 327 44.07 -27.51 -4.79
C GLN A 327 44.85 -28.18 -3.65
N LYS A 328 44.76 -27.57 -2.45
CA LYS A 328 44.56 -28.28 -1.18
C LYS A 328 43.58 -27.49 -0.29
N PRO A 329 42.80 -28.18 0.56
CA PRO A 329 41.70 -27.59 1.32
C PRO A 329 42.20 -27.02 2.65
N ASN A 330 41.58 -25.94 3.14
CA ASN A 330 41.75 -25.54 4.53
C ASN A 330 40.40 -25.26 5.18
N ARG A 331 40.17 -25.98 6.28
CA ARG A 331 39.05 -25.83 7.23
C ARG A 331 38.93 -24.38 7.67
N ALA A 332 37.75 -23.78 7.50
CA ALA A 332 37.39 -22.52 8.14
C ALA A 332 36.42 -22.78 9.30
N ARG A 333 36.86 -22.39 10.49
CA ARG A 333 36.06 -22.26 11.71
C ARG A 333 35.02 -21.17 11.51
N SER A 334 33.79 -21.40 11.98
CA SER A 334 32.78 -20.37 12.11
C SER A 334 33.19 -19.37 13.20
N LEU A 335 33.23 -18.09 12.82
CA LEU A 335 33.27 -16.97 13.75
C LEU A 335 32.08 -16.08 13.39
N PHE A 336 30.99 -16.25 14.15
CA PHE A 336 29.95 -15.25 14.27
C PHE A 336 30.52 -14.11 15.12
N GLN A 337 30.73 -12.95 14.51
CA GLN A 337 30.80 -11.69 15.24
C GLN A 337 29.67 -10.82 14.69
N GLY A 338 28.63 -10.69 15.51
CA GLY A 338 27.61 -9.67 15.31
C GLY A 338 28.17 -8.29 15.62
N PHE A 339 27.75 -7.33 14.82
CA PHE A 339 27.68 -5.93 15.22
C PHE A 339 26.22 -5.51 15.13
#